data_AF-A0A953XU92-F1
#
_entry.id   AF-A0A953XU92-F1
#
_cell.length_a   1.000
_cell.length_b   1.000
_cell.length_c   1.000
_cell.angle_alpha   90.00
_cell.angle_beta   90.00
_cell.angle_gamma   90.00
#
_symmetry.space_group_name_H-M   'P 1'
#
loop_
_entity.id
_entity.type
_entity.pdbx_description
1 polymer ?
#
loop_
_entity_poly.entity_id
_entity_poly.type
_entity_poly.pdbx_seq_one_letter_code
_entity_poly.pdbx_strand_id
1 'polypeptide(L)'
;MKKFFVFLMFVGVIALAACGSTGGGDDGSGCGEACGDGSCGGGGKMDSSQSTIDMYVNGTIKAQYWVQVHAEPKAGQYWETAGEAYGTTSTQRWQVAKVDGDMAVIEWEMKSDSEYAMSDYVIAFQVDLSVTTAGDVNVSKAWIGKPGEAGAEIAVMEKPDATCGGATSDYEITNEDFTDVEMGGGKWSGNLQTIKGEGFEMKTWTAKDGWFNGVIKTEMNGATQSELKAFGEDATPLLKW
;
A
#
# COMPACT_ATOMS: atom_id res chain seq x y z
N MET A 1 21.92 16.42 -15.39
CA MET A 1 21.68 15.26 -14.49
C MET A 1 20.19 15.17 -14.24
N LYS A 2 19.53 14.14 -14.77
CA LYS A 2 18.08 13.90 -14.58
C LYS A 2 17.89 13.44 -13.13
N LYS A 3 17.19 14.24 -12.33
CA LYS A 3 16.86 13.91 -10.94
C LYS A 3 15.67 12.96 -10.96
N PHE A 4 15.89 11.69 -10.63
CA PHE A 4 14.82 10.70 -10.52
C PHE A 4 14.20 10.81 -9.14
N PHE A 5 12.89 11.05 -9.10
CA PHE A 5 12.09 11.00 -7.89
C PHE A 5 12.02 9.55 -7.41
N VAL A 6 12.65 9.25 -6.28
CA VAL A 6 12.42 8.01 -5.55
C VAL A 6 11.05 8.15 -4.87
N PHE A 7 10.00 7.78 -5.60
CA PHE A 7 8.65 7.66 -5.06
C PHE A 7 8.58 6.34 -4.29
N LEU A 8 8.86 6.39 -2.99
CA LEU A 8 8.53 5.33 -2.04
C LEU A 8 7.00 5.24 -1.92
N MET A 9 6.35 4.61 -2.90
CA MET A 9 4.97 4.14 -2.79
C MET A 9 4.98 2.69 -2.33
N PHE A 10 5.26 2.49 -1.05
CA PHE A 10 4.84 1.27 -0.38
C PHE A 10 3.46 1.54 0.22
N VAL A 11 2.42 0.91 -0.33
CA VAL A 11 1.20 0.67 0.42
C VAL A 11 1.51 -0.46 1.41
N GLY A 12 2.23 -0.07 2.45
CA GLY A 12 2.32 -0.77 3.70
C GLY A 12 2.13 0.32 4.72
N VAL A 13 0.89 0.56 5.15
CA VAL A 13 0.70 1.14 6.47
C VAL A 13 1.28 0.09 7.41
N ILE A 14 2.60 0.18 7.65
CA ILE A 14 3.16 -0.31 8.89
C ILE A 14 2.51 0.60 9.91
N ALA A 15 1.38 0.17 10.45
CA ALA A 15 0.89 0.66 11.72
C ALA A 15 1.97 0.29 12.74
N LEU A 16 3.07 1.05 12.74
CA LEU A 16 3.97 1.11 13.86
C LEU A 16 3.10 1.71 14.94
N ALA A 17 2.60 0.86 15.83
CA ALA A 17 2.15 1.29 17.12
C ALA A 17 3.28 2.14 17.70
N ALA A 18 3.16 3.46 17.61
CA ALA A 18 3.88 4.39 18.44
C ALA A 18 3.34 4.21 19.87
N CYS A 19 3.61 3.04 20.46
CA CYS A 19 3.65 2.91 21.90
C CYS A 19 4.96 3.58 22.29
N GLY A 20 4.90 4.91 22.39
CA GLY A 20 5.96 5.69 22.99
C GLY A 20 6.20 5.14 24.37
N SER A 21 7.31 4.44 24.55
CA SER A 21 7.95 4.30 25.85
C SER A 21 8.52 5.66 26.24
N THR A 22 7.63 6.61 26.58
CA THR A 22 7.99 7.71 27.46
C THR A 22 8.18 7.12 28.86
N GLY A 23 9.38 6.63 29.12
CA GLY A 23 9.86 6.25 30.44
C GLY A 23 11.16 6.98 30.72
N GLY A 24 11.12 7.99 31.58
CA GLY A 24 12.31 8.63 32.13
C GLY A 24 12.11 10.08 32.56
N GLY A 25 11.29 10.31 33.58
CA GLY A 25 11.15 11.61 34.22
C GLY A 25 10.21 11.51 35.41
N ASP A 26 10.75 11.13 36.56
CA ASP A 26 10.13 11.34 37.87
C ASP A 26 9.75 12.82 38.02
N ASP A 27 8.53 13.11 38.46
CA ASP A 27 8.22 14.06 39.54
C ASP A 27 6.70 14.07 39.81
N GLY A 28 6.34 13.89 41.07
CA GLY A 28 4.98 13.65 41.53
C GLY A 28 4.13 14.88 41.87
N SER A 29 3.07 14.58 42.63
CA SER A 29 1.94 15.42 43.10
C SER A 29 0.81 15.54 42.07
N GLY A 30 -0.45 15.21 42.36
CA GLY A 30 -1.12 14.82 43.60
C GLY A 30 -2.59 15.25 43.48
N CYS A 31 -3.50 14.34 43.88
CA CYS A 31 -4.91 14.60 44.26
C CYS A 31 -5.84 15.04 43.10
N GLY A 32 -7.07 14.57 42.93
CA GLY A 32 -7.95 13.74 43.76
C GLY A 32 -9.38 13.94 43.24
N GLU A 33 -10.08 12.83 43.04
CA GLU A 33 -11.53 12.59 43.19
C GLU A 33 -12.55 13.68 42.79
N ALA A 34 -13.43 13.31 41.85
CA ALA A 34 -14.88 13.50 42.00
C ALA A 34 -15.68 12.49 41.14
N CYS A 35 -16.19 11.46 41.83
CA CYS A 35 -17.55 10.91 41.74
C CYS A 35 -18.10 10.41 40.39
N GLY A 36 -18.55 9.15 40.39
CA GLY A 36 -19.78 8.78 39.68
C GLY A 36 -19.79 7.37 39.11
N ASP A 37 -20.17 6.41 39.94
CA ASP A 37 -20.67 5.09 39.54
C ASP A 37 -21.70 5.24 38.40
N GLY A 38 -21.31 4.79 37.21
CA GLY A 38 -22.12 4.86 36.02
C GLY A 38 -21.73 3.71 35.11
N SER A 39 -22.44 2.60 35.25
CA SER A 39 -22.39 1.44 34.36
C SER A 39 -22.46 1.89 32.89
N CYS A 40 -21.31 1.94 32.22
CA CYS A 40 -21.22 1.95 30.76
C CYS A 40 -20.82 0.53 30.33
N GLY A 41 -21.83 -0.24 29.95
CA GLY A 41 -21.68 -1.56 29.38
C GLY A 41 -20.91 -1.53 28.07
N GLY A 42 -20.36 -2.70 27.74
CA GLY A 42 -19.82 -2.99 26.42
C GLY A 42 -18.40 -2.48 26.23
N GLY A 43 -17.44 -3.09 26.91
CA GLY A 43 -16.05 -3.11 26.46
C GLY A 43 -15.95 -3.88 25.14
N GLY A 44 -16.46 -3.30 24.06
CA GLY A 44 -16.18 -3.76 22.72
C GLY A 44 -14.73 -3.45 22.45
N LYS A 45 -13.91 -4.48 22.19
CA LYS A 45 -12.67 -4.27 21.46
C LYS A 45 -13.05 -3.50 20.20
N MET A 46 -12.62 -2.24 20.07
CA MET A 46 -12.60 -1.63 18.75
C MET A 46 -11.71 -2.52 17.92
N ASP A 47 -12.31 -3.19 16.95
CA ASP A 47 -11.58 -3.89 15.91
C ASP A 47 -10.65 -2.85 15.25
N SER A 48 -9.34 -3.06 15.36
CA SER A 48 -8.31 -2.15 14.84
C SER A 48 -8.50 -1.89 13.34
N SER A 49 -9.07 -2.85 12.62
CA SER A 49 -9.46 -2.66 11.22
C SER A 49 -10.53 -1.57 11.09
N GLN A 50 -11.59 -1.61 11.90
CA GLN A 50 -12.68 -0.63 11.91
C GLN A 50 -12.18 0.78 12.19
N SER A 51 -11.23 0.94 13.12
CA SER A 51 -10.64 2.26 13.38
C SER A 51 -9.91 2.85 12.17
N THR A 52 -9.21 2.01 11.39
CA THR A 52 -8.53 2.45 10.17
C THR A 52 -9.53 2.83 9.08
N ILE A 53 -10.64 2.12 8.98
CA ILE A 53 -11.72 2.43 8.05
C ILE A 53 -12.40 3.74 8.42
N ASP A 54 -12.71 3.93 9.70
CA ASP A 54 -13.31 5.17 10.18
C ASP A 54 -12.39 6.36 9.86
N MET A 55 -11.07 6.18 9.94
CA MET A 55 -10.08 7.17 9.51
C MET A 55 -10.11 7.45 8.00
N TYR A 56 -10.33 6.46 7.14
CA TYR A 56 -10.53 6.69 5.70
C TYR A 56 -11.84 7.43 5.41
N VAL A 57 -12.93 6.99 6.04
CA VAL A 57 -14.28 7.55 5.84
C VAL A 57 -14.37 8.99 6.36
N ASN A 58 -13.74 9.29 7.49
CA ASN A 58 -13.71 10.65 8.04
C ASN A 58 -12.62 11.55 7.40
N GLY A 59 -11.79 11.01 6.50
CA GLY A 59 -10.76 11.74 5.78
C GLY A 59 -9.46 12.03 6.55
N THR A 60 -9.28 11.43 7.74
CA THR A 60 -8.01 11.46 8.48
C THR A 60 -6.92 10.76 7.68
N ILE A 61 -7.25 9.62 7.06
CA ILE A 61 -6.41 8.96 6.05
C ILE A 61 -7.09 9.18 4.70
N LYS A 62 -6.28 9.43 3.67
CA LYS A 62 -6.75 9.64 2.30
C LYS A 62 -6.18 8.58 1.38
N ALA A 63 -6.94 8.21 0.37
CA ALA A 63 -6.49 7.34 -0.71
C ALA A 63 -5.35 7.99 -1.52
N GLN A 64 -4.49 7.19 -2.11
CA GLN A 64 -3.41 7.70 -2.97
C GLN A 64 -3.95 8.40 -4.22
N TYR A 65 -3.24 9.45 -4.65
CA TYR A 65 -3.59 10.24 -5.82
C TYR A 65 -3.07 9.64 -7.14
N TRP A 66 -2.23 8.61 -7.04
CA TRP A 66 -1.66 7.91 -8.19
C TRP A 66 -1.65 6.40 -7.98
N VAL A 67 -2.01 5.67 -9.03
CA VAL A 67 -1.92 4.21 -9.13
C VAL A 67 -1.20 3.89 -10.43
N GLN A 68 -0.13 3.08 -10.38
CA GLN A 68 0.49 2.59 -11.60
C GLN A 68 -0.37 1.49 -12.22
N VAL A 69 -0.65 1.61 -13.51
CA VAL A 69 -1.42 0.63 -14.27
C VAL A 69 -0.59 0.16 -15.46
N HIS A 70 -0.81 -1.08 -15.90
CA HIS A 70 -0.21 -1.59 -17.13
C HIS A 70 -0.61 -0.73 -18.34
N ALA A 71 0.21 -0.71 -19.40
CA ALA A 71 -0.08 0.07 -20.60
C ALA A 71 -1.39 -0.35 -21.30
N GLU A 72 -1.79 -1.61 -21.12
CA GLU A 72 -3.03 -2.18 -21.65
C GLU A 72 -3.79 -2.88 -20.51
N PRO A 73 -4.52 -2.12 -19.67
CA PRO A 73 -5.31 -2.72 -18.60
C PRO A 73 -6.55 -3.40 -19.17
N LYS A 74 -6.89 -4.56 -18.61
CA LYS A 74 -8.10 -5.31 -18.95
C LYS A 74 -8.78 -5.77 -17.67
N ALA A 75 -10.12 -5.65 -17.64
CA ALA A 75 -10.90 -6.19 -16.54
C ALA A 75 -10.55 -7.68 -16.32
N GLY A 76 -10.36 -8.06 -15.05
CA GLY A 76 -9.93 -9.39 -14.65
C GLY A 76 -8.43 -9.55 -14.45
N GLN A 77 -7.60 -8.60 -14.90
CA GLN A 77 -6.17 -8.62 -14.60
C GLN A 77 -5.93 -8.45 -13.10
N TYR A 78 -5.10 -9.31 -12.50
CA TYR A 78 -4.67 -9.16 -11.11
C TYR A 78 -3.19 -9.48 -10.91
N TRP A 79 -2.61 -8.92 -9.86
CA TRP A 79 -1.23 -9.09 -9.44
C TRP A 79 -1.18 -9.24 -7.92
N GLU A 80 -0.70 -10.40 -7.46
CA GLU A 80 -0.69 -10.76 -6.04
C GLU A 80 0.73 -10.99 -5.55
N THR A 81 1.17 -10.16 -4.62
CA THR A 81 2.43 -10.34 -3.90
C THR A 81 2.16 -10.80 -2.48
N ALA A 82 3.11 -11.50 -1.88
CA ALA A 82 3.05 -11.90 -0.48
C ALA A 82 4.39 -11.71 0.21
N GLY A 83 4.33 -11.39 1.50
CA GLY A 83 5.47 -11.12 2.35
C GLY A 83 5.26 -11.67 3.75
N GLU A 84 6.36 -11.96 4.44
CA GLU A 84 6.36 -12.28 5.87
C GLU A 84 7.23 -11.26 6.59
N ALA A 85 6.66 -10.57 7.58
CA ALA A 85 7.38 -9.64 8.43
C ALA A 85 7.00 -9.89 9.89
N TYR A 86 7.99 -10.04 10.77
CA TYR A 86 7.77 -10.24 12.21
C TYR A 86 6.80 -11.40 12.54
N GLY A 87 6.84 -12.48 11.75
CA GLY A 87 5.95 -13.64 11.90
C GLY A 87 4.50 -13.42 11.46
N THR A 88 4.22 -12.29 10.82
CA THR A 88 2.93 -11.96 10.18
C THR A 88 3.06 -12.18 8.68
N THR A 89 2.20 -13.00 8.12
CA THR A 89 2.08 -13.16 6.67
C THR A 89 1.08 -12.15 6.13
N SER A 90 1.44 -11.50 5.03
CA SER A 90 0.52 -10.63 4.29
C SER A 90 0.52 -10.97 2.82
N THR A 91 -0.65 -10.93 2.20
CA THR A 91 -0.82 -10.91 0.76
C THR A 91 -1.41 -9.56 0.36
N GLN A 92 -0.95 -9.02 -0.75
CA GLN A 92 -1.49 -7.83 -1.36
C GLN A 92 -1.89 -8.16 -2.78
N ARG A 93 -3.12 -7.82 -3.14
CA ARG A 93 -3.67 -8.06 -4.47
C ARG A 93 -4.13 -6.75 -5.07
N TRP A 94 -3.58 -6.42 -6.22
CA TRP A 94 -4.09 -5.38 -7.11
C TRP A 94 -4.87 -6.03 -8.23
N GLN A 95 -5.99 -5.45 -8.65
CA GLN A 95 -6.74 -5.95 -9.79
C GLN A 95 -7.52 -4.87 -10.55
N VAL A 96 -7.78 -5.11 -11.83
CA VAL A 96 -8.62 -4.28 -12.67
C VAL A 96 -10.06 -4.79 -12.57
N ALA A 97 -10.93 -4.06 -11.88
CA ALA A 97 -12.34 -4.40 -11.75
C ALA A 97 -13.14 -4.06 -13.01
N LYS A 98 -12.86 -2.90 -13.62
CA LYS A 98 -13.56 -2.41 -14.81
C LYS A 98 -12.63 -1.54 -15.66
N VAL A 99 -12.83 -1.54 -16.97
CA VAL A 99 -12.25 -0.56 -17.92
C VAL A 99 -13.41 0.06 -18.73
N ASP A 100 -13.41 1.37 -18.88
CA ASP A 100 -14.45 2.14 -19.56
C ASP A 100 -13.83 3.36 -20.27
N GLY A 101 -13.56 3.21 -21.57
CA GLY A 101 -12.79 4.20 -22.33
C GLY A 101 -11.41 4.44 -21.73
N ASP A 102 -11.09 5.70 -21.45
CA ASP A 102 -9.82 6.11 -20.84
C ASP A 102 -9.83 6.00 -19.30
N MET A 103 -10.84 5.35 -18.70
CA MET A 103 -10.91 5.16 -17.25
C MET A 103 -10.84 3.68 -16.88
N ALA A 104 -10.19 3.39 -15.76
CA ALA A 104 -10.24 2.08 -15.11
C ALA A 104 -10.65 2.20 -13.64
N VAL A 105 -11.27 1.13 -13.13
CA VAL A 105 -11.43 0.93 -11.69
C VAL A 105 -10.41 -0.11 -11.26
N ILE A 106 -9.47 0.31 -10.42
CA ILE A 106 -8.45 -0.54 -9.84
C ILE A 106 -8.81 -0.83 -8.39
N GLU A 107 -8.80 -2.09 -7.97
CA GLU A 107 -9.04 -2.51 -6.59
C GLU A 107 -7.75 -3.02 -5.97
N TRP A 108 -7.56 -2.69 -4.70
CA TRP A 108 -6.48 -3.18 -3.85
C TRP A 108 -7.07 -3.81 -2.59
N GLU A 109 -6.61 -5.02 -2.28
CA GLU A 109 -6.91 -5.76 -1.07
C GLU A 109 -5.59 -6.19 -0.43
N MET A 110 -5.49 -6.03 0.88
CA MET A 110 -4.41 -6.63 1.66
C MET A 110 -5.02 -7.60 2.64
N LYS A 111 -4.62 -8.87 2.59
CA LYS A 111 -4.97 -9.86 3.60
C LYS A 111 -3.76 -10.12 4.47
N SER A 112 -3.96 -10.21 5.77
CA SER A 112 -2.94 -10.60 6.72
C SER A 112 -3.54 -11.40 7.86
N ASP A 113 -2.72 -12.26 8.45
CA ASP A 113 -3.05 -12.98 9.69
C ASP A 113 -2.96 -12.09 10.95
N SER A 114 -2.57 -10.83 10.82
CA SER A 114 -2.59 -9.83 11.89
C SER A 114 -3.99 -9.26 12.14
N GLU A 115 -4.37 -9.14 13.43
CA GLU A 115 -5.61 -8.48 13.88
C GLU A 115 -5.63 -6.97 13.59
N TYR A 116 -4.51 -6.39 13.20
CA TYR A 116 -4.34 -4.95 12.93
C TYR A 116 -4.48 -4.57 11.45
N ALA A 117 -4.64 -5.55 10.56
CA ALA A 117 -4.70 -5.31 9.13
C ALA A 117 -6.14 -5.06 8.64
N MET A 118 -6.27 -4.30 7.55
CA MET A 118 -7.54 -4.12 6.82
C MET A 118 -7.95 -5.37 6.02
N SER A 119 -7.73 -6.57 6.57
CA SER A 119 -7.85 -7.86 5.90
C SER A 119 -9.22 -8.15 5.28
N ASP A 120 -10.26 -7.45 5.75
CA ASP A 120 -11.65 -7.64 5.33
C ASP A 120 -12.15 -6.55 4.35
N TYR A 121 -11.27 -5.67 3.88
CA TYR A 121 -11.66 -4.49 3.11
C TYR A 121 -10.84 -4.28 1.84
N VAL A 122 -11.49 -3.62 0.90
CA VAL A 122 -10.96 -3.29 -0.42
C VAL A 122 -10.96 -1.78 -0.58
N ILE A 123 -9.86 -1.24 -1.08
CA ILE A 123 -9.80 0.14 -1.56
C ILE A 123 -9.86 0.11 -3.08
N ALA A 124 -10.77 0.88 -3.66
CA ALA A 124 -10.90 1.03 -5.10
C ALA A 124 -10.54 2.44 -5.55
N PHE A 125 -10.02 2.56 -6.76
CA PHE A 125 -9.53 3.80 -7.35
C PHE A 125 -10.09 3.94 -8.76
N GLN A 126 -10.68 5.09 -9.08
CA GLN A 126 -11.01 5.47 -10.45
C GLN A 126 -9.78 6.16 -11.06
N VAL A 127 -9.12 5.46 -11.97
CA VAL A 127 -7.84 5.83 -12.57
C VAL A 127 -8.03 6.33 -14.01
N ASP A 128 -7.47 7.48 -14.33
CA ASP A 128 -7.35 8.02 -15.69
C ASP A 128 -6.14 7.38 -16.39
N LEU A 129 -6.43 6.58 -17.42
CA LEU A 129 -5.46 5.83 -18.22
C LEU A 129 -4.71 6.72 -19.22
N SER A 130 -5.21 7.92 -19.50
CA SER A 130 -4.51 8.88 -20.36
C SER A 130 -3.26 9.47 -19.68
N VAL A 131 -3.21 9.43 -18.34
CA VAL A 131 -2.07 9.89 -17.55
C VAL A 131 -1.01 8.79 -17.48
N THR A 132 0.00 8.89 -18.35
CA THR A 132 1.07 7.89 -18.49
C THR A 132 2.37 8.25 -17.74
N THR A 133 2.47 9.48 -17.24
CA THR A 133 3.63 9.93 -16.46
C THR A 133 3.56 9.38 -15.04
N ALA A 134 4.58 8.63 -14.62
CA ALA A 134 4.66 8.11 -13.25
C ALA A 134 4.67 9.25 -12.21
N GLY A 135 3.81 9.14 -11.19
CA GLY A 135 3.71 10.10 -10.09
C GLY A 135 2.89 11.36 -10.40
N ASP A 136 2.30 11.49 -11.59
CA ASP A 136 1.27 12.51 -11.85
C ASP A 136 -0.09 12.07 -11.32
N VAL A 137 -0.99 13.02 -11.04
CA VAL A 137 -2.32 12.69 -10.51
C VAL A 137 -3.10 11.94 -11.58
N ASN A 138 -3.45 10.68 -11.28
CA ASN A 138 -4.30 9.88 -12.15
C ASN A 138 -5.50 9.26 -11.41
N VAL A 139 -5.60 9.42 -10.09
CA VAL A 139 -6.76 8.99 -9.31
C VAL A 139 -7.72 10.17 -9.16
N SER A 140 -8.94 10.02 -9.69
CA SER A 140 -9.99 11.04 -9.63
C SER A 140 -10.97 10.81 -8.48
N LYS A 141 -11.18 9.54 -8.09
CA LYS A 141 -12.04 9.11 -6.99
C LYS A 141 -11.50 7.84 -6.36
N ALA A 142 -11.86 7.61 -5.10
CA ALA A 142 -11.56 6.36 -4.43
C ALA A 142 -12.72 5.94 -3.52
N TRP A 143 -12.82 4.63 -3.25
CA TRP A 143 -13.83 4.04 -2.38
C TRP A 143 -13.21 3.01 -1.44
N ILE A 144 -13.85 2.79 -0.30
CA ILE A 144 -13.54 1.70 0.63
C ILE A 144 -14.80 0.88 0.91
N GLY A 145 -14.67 -0.45 0.96
CA GLY A 145 -15.81 -1.32 1.27
C GLY A 145 -15.41 -2.75 1.53
N LYS A 146 -16.38 -3.57 1.94
CA LYS A 146 -16.21 -5.01 2.07
C LYS A 146 -16.43 -5.70 0.73
N PRO A 147 -15.74 -6.82 0.45
CA PRO A 147 -16.04 -7.65 -0.71
C PRO A 147 -17.54 -8.00 -0.82
N GLY A 148 -18.12 -7.85 -2.00
CA GLY A 148 -19.54 -8.08 -2.30
C GLY A 148 -20.47 -6.90 -1.97
N GLU A 149 -19.97 -5.86 -1.32
CA GLU A 149 -20.74 -4.67 -0.95
C GLU A 149 -20.36 -3.45 -1.83
N ALA A 150 -21.22 -2.44 -1.85
CA ALA A 150 -20.91 -1.18 -2.52
C ALA A 150 -19.92 -0.38 -1.65
N GLY A 151 -18.91 0.23 -2.26
CA GLY A 151 -17.94 1.05 -1.55
C GLY A 151 -18.50 2.42 -1.14
N ALA A 152 -18.03 2.94 0.00
CA ALA A 152 -18.21 4.32 0.39
C ALA A 152 -17.09 5.19 -0.21
N GLU A 153 -17.43 6.34 -0.79
CA GLU A 153 -16.44 7.26 -1.36
C GLU A 153 -15.55 7.83 -0.25
N ILE A 154 -14.24 7.88 -0.50
CA ILE A 154 -13.22 8.40 0.43
C ILE A 154 -12.39 9.48 -0.25
N ALA A 155 -11.81 10.35 0.57
CA ALA A 155 -10.99 11.44 0.07
C ALA A 155 -9.70 10.91 -0.58
N VAL A 156 -9.29 11.54 -1.68
CA VAL A 156 -8.01 11.30 -2.37
C VAL A 156 -6.99 12.34 -1.89
N MET A 157 -5.74 11.94 -1.70
CA MET A 157 -4.64 12.82 -1.37
C MET A 157 -4.46 13.88 -2.46
N GLU A 158 -3.96 15.05 -2.09
CA GLU A 158 -3.42 15.99 -3.07
C GLU A 158 -1.99 15.56 -3.41
N LYS A 159 -1.55 15.79 -4.65
CA LYS A 159 -0.15 15.60 -5.00
C LYS A 159 0.68 16.58 -4.15
N PRO A 160 1.64 16.09 -3.35
CA PRO A 160 2.48 16.99 -2.57
C PRO A 160 3.26 17.90 -3.51
N ASP A 161 3.31 19.19 -3.17
CA ASP A 161 4.20 20.12 -3.85
C ASP A 161 5.63 19.62 -3.71
N ALA A 162 6.43 19.77 -4.78
CA ALA A 162 7.85 19.43 -4.75
C ALA A 162 8.60 20.39 -3.82
N THR A 163 8.59 20.13 -2.52
CA THR A 163 9.36 20.91 -1.56
C THR A 163 10.83 20.51 -1.70
N CYS A 164 11.63 21.41 -2.27
CA CYS A 164 13.08 21.33 -2.28
C CYS A 164 13.61 21.49 -0.84
N GLY A 165 13.55 20.43 -0.03
CA GLY A 165 13.90 20.56 1.38
C GLY A 165 13.91 19.23 2.12
N GLY A 166 14.91 18.40 1.85
CA GLY A 166 15.26 17.25 2.67
C GLY A 166 16.73 16.97 2.45
N ALA A 167 17.51 16.83 3.53
CA ALA A 167 18.92 16.50 3.44
C ALA A 167 19.11 15.30 2.49
N THR A 168 19.98 15.44 1.50
CA THR A 168 20.44 14.31 0.70
C THR A 168 21.18 13.38 1.65
N SER A 169 20.48 12.41 2.23
CA SER A 169 21.10 11.17 2.62
C SER A 169 21.74 10.60 1.36
N ASP A 170 23.06 10.46 1.38
CA ASP A 170 23.85 9.94 0.26
C ASP A 170 23.47 8.48 0.06
N TYR A 171 22.51 8.23 -0.83
CA TYR A 171 22.13 6.89 -1.25
C TYR A 171 22.89 6.51 -2.51
N GLU A 172 23.49 5.34 -2.51
CA GLU A 172 23.98 4.71 -3.73
C GLU A 172 22.80 3.99 -4.39
N ILE A 173 22.55 4.32 -5.66
CA ILE A 173 21.51 3.67 -6.46
C ILE A 173 22.19 2.98 -7.64
N THR A 174 22.08 1.65 -7.71
CA THR A 174 22.47 0.87 -8.88
C THR A 174 21.24 0.28 -9.56
N ASN A 175 21.34 0.07 -10.86
CA ASN A 175 20.31 -0.56 -11.66
C ASN A 175 20.98 -1.61 -12.54
N GLU A 176 20.45 -2.83 -12.51
CA GLU A 176 20.96 -3.99 -13.24
C GLU A 176 19.81 -4.66 -13.96
N ASP A 177 20.04 -5.17 -15.16
CA ASP A 177 19.01 -5.95 -15.85
C ASP A 177 19.01 -7.39 -15.33
N PHE A 178 17.82 -7.98 -15.22
CA PHE A 178 17.66 -9.41 -14.98
C PHE A 178 16.86 -10.06 -16.10
N THR A 179 17.12 -11.34 -16.32
CA THR A 179 16.41 -12.15 -17.30
C THR A 179 16.05 -13.50 -16.73
N ASP A 180 14.97 -14.08 -17.25
CA ASP A 180 14.60 -15.49 -17.01
C ASP A 180 14.37 -15.85 -15.54
N VAL A 181 13.95 -14.89 -14.71
CA VAL A 181 13.60 -15.14 -13.30
C VAL A 181 12.21 -15.77 -13.23
N GLU A 182 12.13 -17.00 -12.70
CA GLU A 182 10.87 -17.69 -12.50
C GLU A 182 10.24 -17.31 -11.15
N MET A 183 9.01 -16.79 -11.18
CA MET A 183 8.30 -16.37 -9.98
C MET A 183 6.78 -16.29 -10.22
N GLY A 184 6.00 -16.68 -9.22
CA GLY A 184 4.52 -16.66 -9.30
C GLY A 184 3.94 -17.48 -10.45
N GLY A 185 4.66 -18.52 -10.91
CA GLY A 185 4.28 -19.31 -12.08
C GLY A 185 4.61 -18.68 -13.45
N GLY A 186 5.22 -17.50 -13.47
CA GLY A 186 5.68 -16.81 -14.68
C GLY A 186 7.20 -16.77 -14.80
N LYS A 187 7.69 -16.33 -15.96
CA LYS A 187 9.11 -16.11 -16.25
C LYS A 187 9.33 -14.65 -16.66
N TRP A 188 10.21 -13.96 -15.95
CA TRP A 188 10.29 -12.50 -15.99
C TRP A 188 11.68 -11.99 -16.36
N SER A 189 11.67 -10.85 -17.04
CA SER A 189 12.85 -10.04 -17.33
C SER A 189 12.53 -8.57 -17.01
N GLY A 190 13.53 -7.81 -16.61
CA GLY A 190 13.31 -6.42 -16.20
C GLY A 190 14.51 -5.82 -15.50
N ASN A 191 14.24 -4.92 -14.55
CA ASN A 191 15.26 -4.16 -13.85
C ASN A 191 15.29 -4.50 -12.35
N LEU A 192 16.49 -4.75 -11.84
CA LEU A 192 16.81 -4.79 -10.43
C LEU A 192 17.37 -3.41 -10.03
N GLN A 193 16.65 -2.70 -9.19
CA GLN A 193 17.15 -1.51 -8.52
C GLN A 193 17.69 -1.87 -7.14
N THR A 194 18.90 -1.45 -6.83
CA THR A 194 19.46 -1.52 -5.47
C THR A 194 19.66 -0.11 -4.92
N ILE A 195 19.13 0.16 -3.74
CA ILE A 195 19.32 1.41 -3.00
C ILE A 195 20.09 1.07 -1.71
N LYS A 196 21.26 1.67 -1.52
CA LYS A 196 22.07 1.50 -0.29
C LYS A 196 22.20 2.82 0.44
N GLY A 197 22.00 2.78 1.75
CA GLY A 197 22.24 3.88 2.67
C GLY A 197 22.93 3.40 3.94
N GLU A 198 23.14 4.31 4.89
CA GLU A 198 23.70 3.94 6.19
C GLU A 198 22.75 2.96 6.91
N GLY A 199 23.22 1.74 7.13
CA GLY A 199 22.48 0.72 7.86
C GLY A 199 21.35 0.03 7.08
N PHE A 200 21.19 0.30 5.78
CA PHE A 200 20.23 -0.47 4.98
C PHE A 200 20.63 -0.68 3.50
N GLU A 201 20.15 -1.80 2.95
CA GLU A 201 20.13 -2.12 1.52
C GLU A 201 18.72 -2.56 1.15
N MET A 202 18.14 -1.93 0.12
CA MET A 202 16.88 -2.33 -0.48
C MET A 202 17.13 -2.78 -1.92
N LYS A 203 16.54 -3.92 -2.31
CA LYS A 203 16.55 -4.42 -3.68
C LYS A 203 15.14 -4.62 -4.17
N THR A 204 14.83 -4.13 -5.37
CA THR A 204 13.51 -4.25 -5.98
C THR A 204 13.66 -4.77 -7.40
N TRP A 205 13.00 -5.89 -7.69
CA TRP A 205 12.93 -6.47 -9.03
C TRP A 205 11.61 -6.06 -9.66
N THR A 206 11.69 -5.29 -10.74
CA THR A 206 10.55 -4.84 -11.53
C THR A 206 10.57 -5.49 -12.90
N ALA A 207 9.56 -6.31 -13.19
CA ALA A 207 9.35 -6.90 -14.50
C ALA A 207 8.89 -5.85 -15.52
N LYS A 208 9.47 -5.88 -16.72
CA LYS A 208 9.20 -4.92 -17.79
C LYS A 208 7.72 -4.89 -18.21
N ASP A 209 7.10 -6.06 -18.29
CA ASP A 209 5.71 -6.24 -18.70
C ASP A 209 4.82 -6.65 -17.50
N GLY A 210 5.28 -6.36 -16.27
CA GLY A 210 4.52 -6.62 -15.06
C GLY A 210 3.39 -5.62 -14.87
N TRP A 211 2.32 -6.04 -14.19
CA TRP A 211 1.19 -5.17 -13.88
C TRP A 211 1.40 -4.45 -12.54
N PHE A 212 0.75 -3.30 -12.35
CA PHE A 212 0.74 -2.56 -11.08
C PHE A 212 2.15 -2.31 -10.51
N ASN A 213 2.99 -1.56 -11.25
CA ASN A 213 4.42 -1.33 -11.00
C ASN A 213 5.33 -2.55 -11.28
N GLY A 214 4.76 -3.71 -11.61
CA GLY A 214 5.50 -4.89 -12.07
C GLY A 214 6.50 -5.44 -11.06
N VAL A 215 6.38 -5.06 -9.80
CA VAL A 215 7.28 -5.54 -8.73
C VAL A 215 7.03 -7.02 -8.55
N ILE A 216 8.04 -7.83 -8.86
CA ILE A 216 8.02 -9.27 -8.63
C ILE A 216 8.67 -9.63 -7.30
N LYS A 217 9.63 -8.83 -6.82
CA LYS A 217 10.30 -9.09 -5.55
C LYS A 217 10.83 -7.82 -4.91
N THR A 218 10.81 -7.76 -3.59
CA THR A 218 11.53 -6.77 -2.79
C THR A 218 12.29 -7.47 -1.67
N GLU A 219 13.55 -7.08 -1.47
CA GLU A 219 14.37 -7.46 -0.32
C GLU A 219 14.80 -6.21 0.46
N MET A 220 14.91 -6.36 1.77
CA MET A 220 15.50 -5.38 2.67
C MET A 220 16.54 -6.09 3.52
N ASN A 221 17.79 -5.63 3.49
CA ASN A 221 18.91 -6.21 4.23
C ASN A 221 19.10 -7.72 4.00
N GLY A 222 18.85 -8.17 2.76
CA GLY A 222 18.91 -9.58 2.37
C GLY A 222 17.70 -10.42 2.79
N ALA A 223 16.73 -9.86 3.49
CA ALA A 223 15.47 -10.52 3.81
C ALA A 223 14.39 -10.17 2.79
N THR A 224 13.78 -11.18 2.17
CA THR A 224 12.60 -11.00 1.31
C THR A 224 11.48 -10.33 2.10
N GLN A 225 11.03 -9.17 1.61
CA GLN A 225 9.88 -8.44 2.14
C GLN A 225 8.61 -8.81 1.39
N SER A 226 8.70 -8.99 0.08
CA SER A 226 7.55 -9.38 -0.76
C SER A 226 7.99 -10.11 -2.01
N GLU A 227 7.18 -11.04 -2.49
CA GLU A 227 7.36 -11.78 -3.74
C GLU A 227 6.04 -11.98 -4.46
N LEU A 228 6.07 -11.95 -5.80
CA LEU A 228 4.95 -12.33 -6.65
C LEU A 228 4.58 -13.79 -6.40
N LYS A 229 3.32 -14.02 -6.04
CA LYS A 229 2.77 -15.35 -5.81
C LYS A 229 1.80 -15.77 -6.92
N ALA A 230 1.02 -14.83 -7.45
CA ALA A 230 0.07 -15.12 -8.51
C ALA A 230 -0.21 -13.88 -9.39
N PHE A 231 -0.62 -14.15 -10.61
CA PHE A 231 -1.13 -13.16 -11.56
C PHE A 231 -2.04 -13.88 -12.57
N GLY A 232 -2.95 -13.15 -13.19
CA GLY A 232 -3.87 -13.73 -14.19
C GLY A 232 -4.94 -12.74 -14.66
N GLU A 233 -5.79 -13.18 -15.58
CA GLU A 233 -6.81 -12.34 -16.23
C GLU A 233 -8.26 -12.75 -15.88
N ASP A 234 -8.44 -13.55 -14.83
CA ASP A 234 -9.71 -14.15 -14.40
C ASP A 234 -10.25 -13.59 -13.08
N ALA A 235 -9.73 -12.46 -12.60
CA ALA A 235 -10.26 -11.81 -11.41
C ALA A 235 -11.71 -11.34 -11.63
N THR A 236 -12.49 -11.38 -10.55
CA THR A 236 -13.82 -10.76 -10.51
C THR A 236 -13.75 -9.54 -9.60
N PRO A 237 -14.51 -8.47 -9.90
CA PRO A 237 -14.59 -7.30 -9.02
C PRO A 237 -14.93 -7.71 -7.59
N LEU A 238 -14.19 -7.16 -6.63
CA LEU A 238 -14.42 -7.40 -5.22
C LEU A 238 -15.53 -6.50 -4.69
N LEU A 239 -15.56 -5.22 -5.08
CA LEU A 239 -16.67 -4.34 -4.74
C LEU A 239 -17.82 -4.47 -5.76
N LYS A 240 -19.01 -4.10 -5.32
CA LYS A 240 -20.19 -4.04 -6.17
C LYS A 240 -20.23 -2.70 -6.91
N TRP A 241 -20.18 -2.76 -8.25
CA TRP A 241 -20.23 -1.62 -9.18
C TRP A 241 -21.53 -1.58 -9.97
#